data_AF-A0A6L6IHG5-F1
#
_entry.id   AF-A0A6L6IHG5-F1
#
_cell.length_a   1.000
_cell.length_b   1.000
_cell.length_c   1.000
_cell.angle_alpha   90.00
_cell.angle_beta   90.00
_cell.angle_gamma   90.00
#
_symmetry.space_group_name_H-M   'P 1'
#
loop_
_entity.id
_entity.type
_entity.pdbx_description
1 polymer ?
#
loop_
_entity_poly.entity_id
_entity_poly.type
_entity_poly.pdbx_seq_one_letter_code
_entity_poly.pdbx_strand_id
1 'polypeptide(L)'
;MKYLKQSLQALCLLALTATAFAQTHEVLMKNRGSAGPMVYEPDYLEIQPGDSVKFIRKHRSHNAASIAELSPAGYQGFVGKIDEEIEVKYDKAGFYGIKCTPHYAQGMVMLIKVGDATLPDSYRAFKAPGVANKRFQAIYSRIDQQ
;
A
#
# COMPACT_ATOMS: atom_id res chain seq x y z
N MET A 1 12.64 63.38 3.42
CA MET A 1 13.79 62.49 3.72
C MET A 1 13.50 61.86 5.08
N LYS A 2 12.89 60.67 5.13
CA LYS A 2 13.54 59.35 5.27
C LYS A 2 14.67 59.37 6.30
N TYR A 3 14.51 58.61 7.41
CA TYR A 3 15.45 57.70 8.08
C TYR A 3 14.73 57.20 9.36
N LEU A 4 13.97 56.10 9.30
CA LEU A 4 14.41 54.72 9.49
C LEU A 4 15.04 54.49 10.88
N LYS A 5 14.21 54.11 11.86
CA LYS A 5 14.66 53.36 13.05
C LYS A 5 14.14 51.93 12.92
N GLN A 6 15.06 51.03 12.59
CA GLN A 6 14.82 49.60 12.45
C GLN A 6 14.51 48.99 13.83
N SER A 7 13.30 48.48 14.01
CA SER A 7 12.96 47.53 15.05
C SER A 7 13.41 46.14 14.60
N LEU A 8 14.49 45.63 15.19
CA LEU A 8 14.93 44.25 15.01
C LEU A 8 14.02 43.34 15.83
N GLN A 9 12.91 42.88 15.23
CA GLN A 9 12.10 41.80 15.80
C GLN A 9 12.76 40.46 15.43
N ALA A 10 13.41 39.82 16.41
CA ALA A 10 13.83 38.44 16.29
C ALA A 10 12.58 37.54 16.35
N LEU A 11 12.09 37.13 15.18
CA LEU A 11 11.01 36.16 15.04
C LEU A 11 11.61 34.76 15.20
N CYS A 12 11.57 34.21 16.42
CA CYS A 12 11.83 32.78 16.64
C CYS A 12 10.73 31.97 15.93
N LEU A 13 11.03 31.45 14.74
CA LEU A 13 10.24 30.38 14.13
C LEU A 13 10.43 29.11 14.99
N LEU A 14 9.47 28.81 15.87
CA LEU A 14 9.31 27.46 16.38
C LEU A 14 8.90 26.58 15.19
N ALA A 15 9.83 25.78 14.69
CA ALA A 15 9.50 24.69 13.80
C ALA A 15 8.69 23.66 14.62
N LEU A 16 7.36 23.66 14.45
CA LEU A 16 6.53 22.55 14.90
C LEU A 16 6.92 21.33 14.08
N THR A 17 7.77 20.46 14.61
CA THR A 17 7.97 19.13 14.06
C THR A 17 6.69 18.33 14.35
N ALA A 18 5.83 18.17 13.34
CA ALA A 18 4.71 17.24 13.45
C ALA A 18 5.27 15.82 13.60
N THR A 19 5.17 15.25 14.79
CA THR A 19 5.43 13.82 15.00
C THR A 19 4.31 13.04 14.31
N ALA A 20 4.57 12.54 13.11
CA ALA A 20 3.67 11.57 12.47
C ALA A 20 3.74 10.26 13.25
N PHE A 21 2.62 9.84 13.84
CA PHE A 21 2.50 8.52 14.46
C PHE A 21 2.25 7.48 13.38
N ALA A 22 2.97 6.36 13.45
CA ALA A 22 2.72 5.21 12.58
C ALA A 22 1.29 4.69 12.78
N GLN A 23 0.54 4.58 11.69
CA GLN A 23 -0.83 4.09 11.68
C GLN A 23 -0.87 2.61 11.28
N THR A 24 -1.85 1.87 11.82
CA THR A 24 -2.17 0.52 11.35
C THR A 24 -3.45 0.58 10.53
N HIS A 25 -3.36 0.14 9.28
CA HIS A 25 -4.47 0.07 8.33
C HIS A 25 -4.98 -1.36 8.23
N GLU A 26 -6.29 -1.55 8.19
CA GLU A 26 -6.88 -2.89 8.09
C GLU A 26 -7.27 -3.24 6.66
N VAL A 27 -6.98 -4.48 6.26
CA VAL A 27 -7.40 -5.06 4.98
C VAL A 27 -8.13 -6.37 5.23
N LEU A 28 -9.37 -6.46 4.77
CA LEU A 28 -10.21 -7.64 4.96
C LEU A 28 -9.92 -8.69 3.88
N MET A 29 -9.68 -9.93 4.27
CA MET A 29 -9.59 -11.08 3.36
C MET A 29 -10.97 -11.75 3.21
N LYS A 30 -11.58 -11.66 2.01
CA LYS A 30 -12.99 -12.04 1.81
C LYS A 30 -13.20 -13.00 0.64
N ASN A 31 -14.13 -13.94 0.84
CA ASN A 31 -14.67 -14.79 -0.23
C ASN A 31 -15.35 -13.99 -1.35
N ARG A 32 -15.97 -12.85 -1.02
CA ARG A 32 -16.64 -11.95 -1.97
C ARG A 32 -16.66 -10.52 -1.44
N GLY A 33 -16.50 -9.55 -2.34
CA GLY A 33 -16.64 -8.12 -2.06
C GLY A 33 -17.07 -7.35 -3.32
N SER A 34 -16.91 -6.02 -3.30
CA SER A 34 -17.33 -5.14 -4.40
C SER A 34 -16.68 -5.49 -5.74
N ALA A 35 -15.42 -5.92 -5.70
CA ALA A 35 -14.69 -6.35 -6.88
C ALA A 35 -15.17 -7.72 -7.40
N GLY A 36 -15.78 -8.59 -6.59
CA GLY A 36 -16.21 -9.94 -7.00
C GLY A 36 -15.75 -11.02 -6.01
N PRO A 37 -15.57 -12.28 -6.45
CA PRO A 37 -15.06 -13.34 -5.58
C PRO A 37 -13.57 -13.18 -5.28
N MET A 38 -13.14 -13.71 -4.13
CA MET A 38 -11.75 -13.79 -3.65
C MET A 38 -11.02 -12.44 -3.69
N VAL A 39 -11.25 -11.60 -2.69
CA VAL A 39 -10.79 -10.21 -2.69
C VAL A 39 -10.16 -9.80 -1.37
N TYR A 40 -9.17 -8.93 -1.47
CA TYR A 40 -8.82 -8.02 -0.38
C TYR A 40 -9.74 -6.80 -0.45
N GLU A 41 -10.12 -6.25 0.71
CA GLU A 41 -10.92 -5.04 0.79
C GLU A 41 -10.34 -4.09 1.86
N PRO A 42 -9.82 -2.92 1.47
CA PRO A 42 -9.68 -2.44 0.09
C PRO A 42 -8.64 -3.23 -0.73
N ASP A 43 -8.74 -3.18 -2.07
CA ASP A 43 -7.76 -3.79 -3.00
C ASP A 43 -6.68 -2.80 -3.48
N TYR A 44 -6.80 -1.54 -3.06
CA TYR A 44 -5.79 -0.49 -3.22
C TYR A 44 -5.75 0.36 -1.95
N LEU A 45 -4.55 0.64 -1.44
CA LEU A 45 -4.35 1.39 -0.20
C LEU A 45 -3.16 2.33 -0.35
N GLU A 46 -3.32 3.59 0.06
CA GLU A 46 -2.21 4.55 0.20
C GLU A 46 -1.90 4.75 1.68
N ILE A 47 -0.64 4.57 2.07
CA ILE A 47 -0.16 4.69 3.45
C ILE A 47 1.13 5.51 3.50
N GLN A 48 1.54 5.94 4.70
CA GLN A 48 2.81 6.66 4.89
C GLN A 48 3.96 5.70 5.25
N PRO A 49 5.22 6.06 4.95
CA PRO A 49 6.37 5.33 5.46
C PRO A 49 6.32 5.20 6.99
N GLY A 50 6.48 3.98 7.48
CA GLY A 50 6.41 3.64 8.91
C GLY A 50 5.06 3.04 9.33
N ASP A 51 4.02 3.16 8.50
CA ASP A 51 2.72 2.55 8.75
C ASP A 51 2.75 1.02 8.60
N SER A 52 1.75 0.38 9.20
CA SER A 52 1.49 -1.06 9.09
C SER A 52 0.20 -1.34 8.34
N VAL A 53 0.14 -2.50 7.68
CA VAL A 53 -1.10 -3.10 7.18
C VAL A 53 -1.37 -4.41 7.89
N LYS A 54 -2.53 -4.52 8.54
CA LYS A 54 -3.02 -5.75 9.17
C LYS A 54 -4.05 -6.42 8.28
N PHE A 55 -3.74 -7.65 7.86
CA PHE A 55 -4.64 -8.46 7.04
C PHE A 55 -5.59 -9.25 7.94
N ILE A 56 -6.87 -8.85 7.97
CA ILE A 56 -7.89 -9.40 8.85
C ILE A 56 -8.56 -10.61 8.20
N ARG A 57 -8.69 -11.70 8.96
CA ARG A 57 -9.33 -12.93 8.51
C ARG A 57 -10.85 -12.81 8.62
N LYS A 58 -11.44 -12.02 7.73
CA LYS A 58 -12.90 -11.90 7.65
C LYS A 58 -13.56 -13.21 7.23
N HIS A 59 -12.95 -13.94 6.29
CA HIS A 59 -13.33 -15.28 5.88
C HIS A 59 -12.12 -16.22 5.91
N ARG A 60 -12.40 -17.53 5.99
CA ARG A 60 -11.36 -18.57 6.03
C ARG A 60 -10.76 -18.86 4.66
N SER A 61 -9.64 -19.57 4.66
CA SER A 61 -8.90 -20.06 3.50
C SER A 61 -8.14 -18.98 2.72
N HIS A 62 -7.76 -17.90 3.39
CA HIS A 62 -6.97 -16.82 2.79
C HIS A 62 -5.65 -16.61 3.53
N ASN A 63 -4.65 -16.06 2.85
CA ASN A 63 -3.45 -15.50 3.45
C ASN A 63 -3.09 -14.19 2.75
N ALA A 64 -2.03 -13.52 3.21
CA ALA A 64 -1.36 -12.44 2.51
C ALA A 64 0.10 -12.82 2.24
N ALA A 65 0.58 -12.51 1.04
CA ALA A 65 1.95 -12.77 0.61
C ALA A 65 2.42 -11.73 -0.40
N SER A 66 3.69 -11.36 -0.35
CA SER A 66 4.28 -10.42 -1.30
C SER A 66 4.40 -11.01 -2.70
N ILE A 67 4.37 -10.14 -3.71
CA ILE A 67 4.73 -10.44 -5.09
C ILE A 67 6.06 -9.74 -5.35
N ALA A 68 7.13 -10.52 -5.52
CA ALA A 68 8.49 -10.00 -5.61
C ALA A 68 8.67 -9.04 -6.80
N GLU A 69 8.05 -9.36 -7.94
CA GLU A 69 8.09 -8.57 -9.17
C GLU A 69 7.35 -7.23 -9.05
N LEU A 70 6.46 -7.12 -8.06
CA LEU A 70 5.66 -5.92 -7.77
C LEU A 70 6.05 -5.32 -6.41
N SER A 71 7.31 -5.46 -5.99
CA SER A 71 7.83 -4.86 -4.75
C SER A 71 9.14 -4.11 -5.00
N PRO A 72 9.52 -3.13 -4.15
CA PRO A 72 10.77 -2.40 -4.32
C PRO A 72 11.98 -3.33 -4.25
N ALA A 73 13.05 -2.97 -4.96
CA ALA A 73 14.27 -3.77 -4.97
C ALA A 73 14.82 -3.97 -3.55
N GLY A 74 15.21 -5.22 -3.26
CA GLY A 74 15.72 -5.60 -1.93
C GLY A 74 14.66 -5.69 -0.83
N TYR A 75 13.36 -5.61 -1.16
CA TYR A 75 12.31 -5.97 -0.21
C TYR A 75 12.36 -7.48 0.05
N GLN A 76 12.48 -7.87 1.32
CA GLN A 76 12.56 -9.28 1.70
C GLN A 76 11.24 -10.05 1.43
N GLY A 77 10.12 -9.33 1.38
CA GLY A 77 8.80 -9.93 1.24
C GLY A 77 8.35 -10.69 2.48
N PHE A 78 7.15 -11.24 2.41
CA PHE A 78 6.59 -12.13 3.41
C PHE A 78 5.62 -13.11 2.76
N VAL A 79 5.37 -14.22 3.45
CA VAL A 79 4.30 -15.17 3.14
C VAL A 79 3.64 -15.58 4.45
N GLY A 80 2.44 -15.04 4.70
CA GLY A 80 1.63 -15.44 5.86
C GLY A 80 1.05 -16.85 5.68
N LYS A 81 0.74 -17.51 6.80
CA LYS A 81 0.05 -18.80 6.82
C LYS A 81 -1.42 -18.61 6.41
N ILE A 82 -2.05 -19.68 5.94
CA ILE A 82 -3.50 -19.69 5.72
C ILE A 82 -4.20 -19.43 7.05
N ASP A 83 -5.23 -18.57 7.03
CA ASP A 83 -6.00 -18.12 8.19
C ASP A 83 -5.19 -17.30 9.23
N GLU A 84 -3.98 -16.84 8.90
CA GLU A 84 -3.22 -15.93 9.77
C GLU A 84 -3.67 -14.47 9.59
N GLU A 85 -3.85 -13.77 10.70
CA GLU A 85 -3.89 -12.31 10.71
C GLU A 85 -2.48 -11.78 10.93
N ILE A 86 -1.83 -11.35 9.85
CA ILE A 86 -0.48 -10.81 9.87
C ILE A 86 -0.53 -9.28 9.80
N GLU A 87 0.31 -8.62 10.59
CA GLU A 87 0.58 -7.19 10.49
C GLU A 87 1.97 -6.98 9.88
N VAL A 88 2.04 -6.17 8.83
CA VAL A 88 3.28 -5.92 8.08
C VAL A 88 3.56 -4.43 8.05
N LYS A 89 4.74 -4.03 8.53
CA LYS A 89 5.22 -2.66 8.49
C LYS A 89 5.87 -2.32 7.16
N TYR A 90 5.64 -1.10 6.67
CA TYR A 90 6.20 -0.60 5.41
C TYR A 90 6.98 0.70 5.62
N ASP A 91 8.31 0.59 5.71
CA ASP A 91 9.19 1.75 5.95
C ASP A 91 9.71 2.44 4.68
N LYS A 92 9.72 1.75 3.54
CA LYS A 92 10.28 2.28 2.29
C LYS A 92 9.15 2.77 1.38
N ALA A 93 9.34 3.95 0.79
CA ALA A 93 8.43 4.43 -0.24
C ALA A 93 8.44 3.51 -1.46
N GLY A 94 7.28 3.33 -2.10
CA GLY A 94 7.12 2.47 -3.27
C GLY A 94 5.77 1.78 -3.34
N PHE A 95 5.60 0.95 -4.37
CA PHE A 95 4.43 0.11 -4.54
C PHE A 95 4.73 -1.34 -4.14
N TYR A 96 3.76 -1.98 -3.49
CA TYR A 96 3.86 -3.35 -3.00
C TYR A 96 2.64 -4.15 -3.45
N GLY A 97 2.87 -5.12 -4.32
CA GLY A 97 1.87 -6.09 -4.76
C GLY A 97 1.72 -7.22 -3.76
N ILE A 98 0.48 -7.49 -3.36
CA ILE A 98 0.13 -8.56 -2.42
C ILE A 98 -0.81 -9.53 -3.13
N LYS A 99 -0.62 -10.84 -2.88
CA LYS A 99 -1.48 -11.92 -3.35
C LYS A 99 -1.93 -12.80 -2.19
N CYS A 100 -3.11 -13.39 -2.36
CA CYS A 100 -3.48 -14.59 -1.61
C CYS A 100 -2.98 -15.80 -2.40
N THR A 101 -2.13 -16.61 -1.79
CA THR A 101 -1.41 -17.71 -2.45
C THR A 101 -2.36 -18.71 -3.14
N PRO A 102 -3.35 -19.31 -2.46
CA PRO A 102 -4.27 -20.26 -3.11
C PRO A 102 -5.25 -19.61 -4.10
N HIS A 103 -5.45 -18.30 -4.03
CA HIS A 103 -6.44 -17.58 -4.82
C HIS A 103 -5.83 -16.58 -5.81
N TYR A 104 -4.53 -16.66 -6.08
CA TYR A 104 -3.81 -15.69 -6.90
C TYR A 104 -4.35 -15.66 -8.33
N ALA A 105 -4.39 -16.80 -9.03
CA ALA A 105 -4.96 -16.87 -10.39
C ALA A 105 -6.46 -16.54 -10.45
N GLN A 106 -7.17 -16.63 -9.31
CA GLN A 106 -8.58 -16.25 -9.18
C GLN A 106 -8.77 -14.74 -8.97
N GLY A 107 -7.67 -13.99 -8.80
CA GLY A 107 -7.69 -12.53 -8.75
C GLY A 107 -7.66 -11.92 -7.36
N MET A 108 -7.33 -12.69 -6.32
CA MET A 108 -7.18 -12.16 -4.97
C MET A 108 -5.83 -11.46 -4.81
N VAL A 109 -5.80 -10.21 -5.25
CA VAL A 109 -4.62 -9.34 -5.26
C VAL A 109 -4.98 -7.95 -4.77
N MET A 110 -3.99 -7.24 -4.26
CA MET A 110 -4.08 -5.81 -3.96
C MET A 110 -2.75 -5.12 -4.23
N LEU A 111 -2.78 -3.79 -4.22
CA LEU A 111 -1.59 -2.96 -4.32
C LEU A 111 -1.56 -1.93 -3.17
N ILE A 112 -0.42 -1.79 -2.52
CA ILE A 112 -0.20 -0.79 -1.47
C ILE A 112 0.78 0.24 -2.02
N LYS A 113 0.45 1.53 -1.95
CA LYS A 113 1.36 2.65 -2.21
C LYS A 113 1.83 3.21 -0.89
N VAL A 114 3.14 3.32 -0.73
CA VAL A 114 3.78 3.85 0.48
C VAL A 114 4.45 5.17 0.14
N GLY A 115 4.02 6.24 0.80
CA GLY A 115 4.53 7.59 0.61
C GLY A 115 4.31 8.15 -0.81
N ASP A 116 5.13 9.13 -1.16
CA ASP A 116 5.15 9.70 -2.51
C ASP A 116 5.95 8.78 -3.45
N ALA A 117 5.22 8.01 -4.26
CA ALA A 117 5.78 7.04 -5.18
C ALA A 117 5.01 7.07 -6.51
N THR A 118 5.75 6.94 -7.61
CA THR A 118 5.18 6.73 -8.96
C THR A 118 5.15 5.25 -9.28
N LEU A 119 4.04 4.76 -9.83
CA LEU A 119 3.88 3.35 -10.18
C LEU A 119 4.86 2.97 -11.31
N PRO A 120 5.79 2.01 -11.11
CA PRO A 120 6.78 1.68 -12.13
C PRO A 120 6.16 1.08 -13.40
N ASP A 121 6.69 1.45 -14.57
CA ASP A 121 6.26 0.86 -15.85
C ASP A 121 6.50 -0.65 -15.92
N SER A 122 7.55 -1.14 -15.24
CA SER A 122 7.82 -2.58 -15.12
C SER A 122 6.66 -3.32 -14.44
N TYR A 123 5.95 -2.69 -13.50
CA TYR A 123 4.81 -3.30 -12.82
C TYR A 123 3.59 -3.36 -13.75
N ARG A 124 3.42 -2.33 -14.61
CA ARG A 124 2.37 -2.32 -15.64
C ARG A 124 2.60 -3.38 -16.71
N ALA A 125 3.86 -3.63 -17.04
CA ALA A 125 4.28 -4.64 -18.02
C ALA A 125 4.15 -6.07 -17.47
N PHE A 126 4.25 -6.26 -16.15
CA PHE A 126 4.11 -7.56 -15.50
C PHE A 126 2.75 -8.20 -15.80
N LYS A 127 2.76 -9.50 -16.11
CA LYS A 127 1.56 -10.30 -16.40
C LYS A 127 1.31 -11.29 -15.28
N ALA A 128 0.39 -10.95 -14.39
CA ALA A 128 -0.11 -11.86 -13.38
C ALA A 128 -0.90 -13.03 -14.01
N PRO A 129 -1.04 -14.18 -13.34
CA PRO A 129 -1.81 -15.31 -13.86
C PRO A 129 -3.32 -15.04 -13.81
N GLY A 130 -4.05 -15.58 -14.79
CA GLY A 130 -5.52 -15.65 -14.78
C GLY A 130 -6.21 -14.30 -14.55
N VAL A 131 -7.17 -14.28 -13.63
CA VAL A 131 -8.00 -13.11 -13.33
C VAL A 131 -7.19 -12.01 -12.63
N ALA A 132 -6.08 -12.33 -11.95
CA ALA A 132 -5.24 -11.33 -11.28
C ALA A 132 -4.68 -10.29 -12.24
N ASN A 133 -4.36 -10.65 -13.48
CA ASN A 133 -3.91 -9.66 -14.46
C ASN A 133 -4.97 -8.57 -14.67
N LYS A 134 -6.23 -8.97 -14.90
CA LYS A 134 -7.34 -8.03 -15.07
C LYS A 134 -7.56 -7.16 -13.83
N ARG A 135 -7.38 -7.73 -12.62
CA ARG A 135 -7.49 -7.01 -11.36
C ARG A 135 -6.42 -5.94 -11.19
N PHE A 136 -5.15 -6.27 -11.46
CA PHE A 136 -4.08 -5.29 -11.44
C PHE A 136 -4.29 -4.17 -12.45
N GLN A 137 -4.66 -4.50 -13.69
CA GLN A 137 -4.95 -3.46 -14.70
C GLN A 137 -6.08 -2.52 -14.27
N ALA A 138 -7.12 -3.04 -13.60
CA ALA A 138 -8.19 -2.23 -13.05
C ALA A 138 -7.72 -1.35 -11.87
N ILE A 139 -6.82 -1.84 -11.01
CA ILE A 139 -6.19 -1.04 -9.95
C ILE A 139 -5.36 0.09 -10.57
N TYR A 140 -4.48 -0.23 -11.54
CA TYR A 140 -3.64 0.76 -12.22
C TYR A 140 -4.46 1.86 -12.89
N SER A 141 -5.56 1.49 -13.54
CA SER A 141 -6.47 2.47 -14.17
C SER A 141 -7.08 3.43 -13.15
N ARG A 142 -7.37 3.00 -11.92
CA ARG A 142 -7.86 3.87 -10.85
C ARG A 142 -6.79 4.78 -10.27
N ILE A 143 -5.52 4.36 -10.32
CA ILE A 143 -4.38 5.18 -9.90
C ILE A 143 -4.16 6.30 -10.92
N ASP A 144 -4.28 6.00 -12.22
CA ASP A 144 -4.07 6.97 -13.31
C ASP A 144 -5.16 8.06 -13.37
N GLN A 145 -6.26 7.87 -12.65
CA GLN A 145 -7.40 8.80 -12.59
C GLN A 145 -7.38 9.73 -11.38
N GLN A 146 -6.41 9.56 -10.48
CA GLN A 146 -6.18 10.42 -9.31
C GLN A 146 -5.18 11.51 -9.64
#